data_AF-A0A8T2QFQ0-F1
#
_entry.id   AF-A0A8T2QFQ0-F1
#
_cell.length_a   1.000
_cell.length_b   1.000
_cell.length_c   1.000
_cell.angle_alpha   90.00
_cell.angle_beta   90.00
_cell.angle_gamma   90.00
#
_symmetry.space_group_name_H-M   'P 1'
#
loop_
_entity.id
_entity.type
_entity.pdbx_description
1 polymer ?
#
loop_
_entity_poly.entity_id
_entity_poly.type
_entity_poly.pdbx_seq_one_letter_code
_entity_poly.pdbx_strand_id
1 'polypeptide(L)'
;MWIVLSRLLEVKVPLRQTVVSTFWIEWDESTSEESKSMQRLCLDESFWDGVRAILGVITPIYKALRMTDCEGATLGLLIHIMRRAMQEIRECTLVTEEQRDEVLEATMRRWTWMHRPIHEFAGLSHPAFKSTRLYDDVELLSDRLQYMSRVVPTHLHNDMLEQINCYMDERGNPSFLFPTCWDRESMVKPLFWWQNFGFAFTTLFTYALKVLSQDC
;
A
#
# COMPACT_ATOMS: atom_id res chain seq x y z
N MET A 1 -7.44 -11.24 -11.50
CA MET A 1 -6.97 -10.68 -12.79
C MET A 1 -5.45 -10.57 -12.87
N TRP A 2 -4.76 -9.93 -11.92
CA TRP A 2 -3.28 -9.81 -11.93
C TRP A 2 -2.56 -11.15 -12.11
N ILE A 3 -2.91 -12.17 -11.31
CA ILE A 3 -2.28 -13.50 -11.37
C ILE A 3 -2.37 -14.09 -12.79
N VAL A 4 -3.55 -14.03 -13.41
CA VAL A 4 -3.77 -14.58 -14.75
C VAL A 4 -2.93 -13.85 -15.80
N LEU A 5 -2.95 -12.51 -15.79
CA LEU A 5 -2.19 -11.70 -16.76
C LEU A 5 -0.67 -11.82 -16.56
N SER A 6 -0.21 -11.89 -15.31
CA SER A 6 1.21 -12.12 -15.00
C SER A 6 1.67 -13.47 -15.54
N ARG A 7 0.90 -14.52 -15.29
CA ARG A 7 1.20 -15.87 -15.81
C ARG A 7 1.15 -15.91 -17.33
N LEU A 8 0.15 -15.26 -17.94
CA LEU A 8 0.03 -15.15 -19.38
C LEU A 8 1.30 -14.53 -20.00
N LEU A 9 1.82 -13.46 -19.39
CA LEU A 9 3.04 -12.80 -19.86
C LEU A 9 4.29 -13.69 -19.68
N GLU A 10 4.39 -14.43 -18.58
CA GLU A 10 5.49 -15.38 -18.33
C GLU A 10 5.54 -16.48 -19.40
N VAL A 11 4.39 -16.97 -19.87
CA VAL A 11 4.30 -18.03 -20.89
C VAL A 11 4.22 -17.50 -22.33
N LYS A 12 4.45 -16.20 -22.56
CA LYS A 12 4.39 -15.56 -23.89
C LYS A 12 5.21 -16.32 -24.95
N VAL A 13 6.48 -16.60 -24.67
CA VAL A 13 7.38 -17.25 -25.64
C VAL A 13 6.93 -18.68 -25.96
N PRO A 14 6.66 -19.55 -24.97
CA PRO A 14 6.07 -20.87 -25.21
C PRO A 14 4.75 -20.82 -26.00
N LEU A 15 3.86 -19.88 -25.71
CA LEU A 15 2.60 -19.74 -26.46
C LEU A 15 2.85 -19.39 -27.93
N ARG A 16 3.76 -18.44 -28.21
CA ARG A 16 4.13 -18.09 -29.59
C ARG A 16 4.73 -19.26 -30.35
N GLN A 17 5.59 -20.04 -29.70
CA GLN A 17 6.17 -21.25 -30.30
C GLN A 17 5.12 -22.32 -30.57
N THR A 18 4.17 -22.48 -29.65
CA THR A 18 3.09 -23.46 -29.78
C THR A 18 2.25 -23.17 -31.02
N VAL A 19 1.78 -21.93 -31.19
CA VAL A 19 0.88 -21.57 -32.30
C VAL A 19 1.53 -21.55 -33.68
N VAL A 20 2.86 -21.68 -33.77
CA VAL A 20 3.59 -21.82 -35.06
C VAL A 20 4.24 -23.19 -35.24
N SER A 21 4.03 -24.11 -34.30
CA SER A 21 4.60 -25.45 -34.36
C SER A 21 3.92 -26.32 -35.42
N THR A 22 4.63 -27.33 -35.90
CA THR A 22 4.06 -28.35 -36.80
C THR A 22 2.88 -29.05 -36.16
N PHE A 23 2.99 -29.39 -34.86
CA PHE A 23 1.89 -29.99 -34.09
C PHE A 23 0.62 -29.13 -34.09
N TRP A 24 0.75 -27.81 -33.99
CA TRP A 24 -0.40 -26.91 -34.07
C TRP A 24 -1.04 -26.90 -35.45
N ILE A 25 -0.24 -26.92 -36.51
CA ILE A 25 -0.75 -26.93 -37.89
C ILE A 25 -1.45 -28.25 -38.21
N GLU A 26 -0.88 -29.36 -37.76
CA GLU A 26 -1.39 -30.72 -37.97
C GLU A 26 -2.58 -31.07 -37.07
N TRP A 27 -2.88 -30.27 -36.04
CA TRP A 27 -4.02 -30.48 -35.16
C TRP A 27 -5.35 -30.23 -35.90
N ASP A 28 -6.31 -31.14 -35.75
CA ASP A 28 -7.59 -31.14 -36.48
C ASP A 28 -8.38 -29.82 -36.39
N GLU A 29 -8.31 -29.12 -35.25
CA GLU A 29 -9.05 -27.86 -35.05
C GLU A 29 -8.24 -26.60 -35.42
N SER A 30 -7.01 -26.74 -35.93
CA SER A 30 -6.11 -25.61 -36.23
C SER A 30 -6.70 -24.59 -37.22
N THR A 31 -7.65 -25.04 -38.05
CA THR A 31 -8.32 -24.23 -39.06
C THR A 31 -9.63 -23.58 -38.58
N SER A 32 -10.06 -23.88 -37.35
CA SER A 32 -11.19 -23.19 -36.70
C SER A 32 -10.93 -21.68 -36.58
N GLU A 33 -12.00 -20.89 -36.56
CA GLU A 33 -11.87 -19.44 -36.42
C GLU A 33 -11.33 -19.04 -35.04
N GLU A 34 -11.61 -19.84 -34.02
CA GLU A 34 -11.09 -19.72 -32.67
C GLU A 34 -9.56 -19.92 -32.66
N SER A 35 -9.07 -21.01 -33.27
CA SER A 35 -7.64 -21.31 -33.32
C SER A 35 -6.86 -20.28 -34.14
N LYS A 36 -7.41 -19.84 -35.28
CA LYS A 36 -6.83 -18.74 -36.06
C LYS A 36 -6.78 -17.44 -35.27
N SER A 37 -7.84 -17.13 -34.51
CA SER A 37 -7.88 -15.93 -33.67
C SER A 37 -6.87 -15.98 -32.52
N MET A 38 -6.73 -17.13 -31.86
CA MET A 38 -5.70 -17.35 -30.83
C MET A 38 -4.28 -17.19 -31.40
N GLN A 39 -4.02 -17.77 -32.58
CA GLN A 39 -2.73 -17.63 -33.25
C GLN A 39 -2.43 -16.17 -33.57
N ARG A 40 -3.40 -15.42 -34.12
CA ARG A 40 -3.25 -13.98 -34.39
C ARG A 40 -2.93 -13.21 -33.11
N LEU A 41 -3.69 -13.42 -32.03
CA LEU A 41 -3.46 -12.75 -30.74
C LEU A 41 -2.09 -13.07 -30.13
N CYS A 42 -1.66 -14.34 -30.18
CA CYS A 42 -0.36 -14.73 -29.63
C CYS A 42 0.80 -14.08 -30.39
N LEU A 43 0.65 -13.87 -31.71
CA LEU A 43 1.69 -13.29 -32.56
C LEU A 43 1.66 -11.76 -32.61
N ASP A 44 0.55 -11.14 -32.21
CA ASP A 44 0.35 -9.69 -32.16
C ASP A 44 1.08 -9.07 -30.96
N GLU A 45 2.10 -8.26 -31.21
CA GLU A 45 2.85 -7.58 -30.14
C GLU A 45 1.99 -6.54 -29.42
N SER A 46 1.03 -5.89 -30.10
CA SER A 46 0.17 -4.88 -29.48
C SER A 46 -0.74 -5.46 -28.40
N PHE A 47 -1.18 -6.70 -28.56
CA PHE A 47 -1.87 -7.45 -27.52
C PHE A 47 -1.01 -7.60 -26.26
N TRP A 48 0.25 -8.01 -26.41
CA TRP A 48 1.17 -8.17 -25.28
C TRP A 48 1.53 -6.84 -24.62
N ASP A 49 1.60 -5.76 -25.40
CA ASP A 49 1.80 -4.40 -24.88
C ASP A 49 0.62 -3.98 -24.02
N GLY A 50 -0.60 -4.28 -24.45
CA GLY A 50 -1.81 -4.09 -23.65
C GLY A 50 -1.79 -4.87 -22.34
N VAL A 51 -1.35 -6.14 -22.35
CA VAL A 51 -1.18 -6.95 -21.13
C VAL A 51 -0.16 -6.30 -20.18
N ARG A 52 0.98 -5.82 -20.70
CA ARG A 52 1.99 -5.12 -19.91
C ARG A 52 1.46 -3.81 -19.33
N ALA A 53 0.69 -3.05 -20.10
CA ALA A 53 0.06 -1.81 -19.64
C ALA A 53 -0.90 -2.04 -18.47
N ILE A 54 -1.80 -3.03 -18.59
CA ILE A 54 -2.72 -3.42 -17.53
C ILE A 54 -1.95 -3.87 -16.27
N LEU A 55 -0.90 -4.69 -16.44
CA LEU A 55 -0.06 -5.10 -15.33
C LEU A 55 0.66 -3.92 -14.67
N GLY A 56 1.11 -2.94 -15.45
CA GLY A 56 1.77 -1.73 -14.94
C GLY A 56 0.93 -1.00 -13.90
N VAL A 57 -0.36 -0.80 -14.17
CA VAL A 57 -1.26 -0.07 -13.27
C VAL A 57 -1.90 -0.94 -12.18
N ILE A 58 -2.08 -2.24 -12.41
CA ILE A 58 -2.68 -3.15 -11.41
C ILE A 58 -1.64 -3.68 -10.41
N THR A 59 -0.37 -3.81 -10.81
CA THR A 59 0.68 -4.36 -9.92
C THR A 59 0.81 -3.59 -8.60
N PRO A 60 0.82 -2.24 -8.58
CA PRO A 60 0.88 -1.48 -7.33
C PRO A 60 -0.32 -1.76 -6.41
N ILE A 61 -1.53 -1.83 -6.97
CA ILE A 61 -2.76 -2.15 -6.23
C ILE A 61 -2.69 -3.58 -5.68
N TYR A 62 -2.26 -4.54 -6.49
CA TYR A 62 -2.10 -5.92 -6.07
C TYR A 62 -1.09 -6.06 -4.93
N LYS A 63 0.08 -5.40 -5.03
CA LYS A 63 1.07 -5.38 -3.95
C LYS A 63 0.50 -4.78 -2.67
N ALA A 64 -0.25 -3.67 -2.77
CA ALA A 64 -0.89 -3.06 -1.62
C ALA A 64 -1.85 -4.02 -0.91
N LEU A 65 -2.75 -4.66 -1.68
CA LEU A 65 -3.68 -5.65 -1.16
C LEU A 65 -2.96 -6.84 -0.52
N ARG A 66 -1.88 -7.35 -1.13
CA ARG A 66 -1.12 -8.46 -0.56
C ARG A 66 -0.39 -8.10 0.73
N MET A 67 0.08 -6.86 0.86
CA MET A 67 0.72 -6.41 2.11
C MET A 67 -0.27 -6.29 3.27
N THR A 68 -1.53 -5.96 2.98
CA THR A 68 -2.59 -5.84 3.99
C THR A 68 -3.26 -7.18 4.32
N ASP A 69 -3.20 -8.14 3.40
CA ASP A 69 -3.73 -9.50 3.54
C ASP A 69 -2.77 -10.45 4.28
N CYS A 70 -1.54 -9.99 4.59
CA CYS A 70 -0.61 -10.74 5.42
C CYS A 70 -1.04 -10.69 6.90
N GLU A 71 -0.90 -11.81 7.60
CA GLU A 71 -1.11 -11.85 9.05
C GLU A 71 -0.17 -10.88 9.78
N GLY A 72 -0.74 -10.10 10.70
CA GLY A 72 -0.01 -9.21 11.60
C GLY A 72 -0.32 -7.72 11.43
N ALA A 73 0.33 -6.95 12.31
CA ALA A 73 0.16 -5.51 12.55
C ALA A 73 0.39 -4.61 11.33
N THR A 74 -0.56 -4.59 10.40
CA THR A 74 -0.48 -3.86 9.12
C THR A 74 -1.17 -2.51 9.15
N LEU A 75 -2.00 -2.22 10.17
CA LEU A 75 -2.79 -0.99 10.26
C LEU A 75 -1.93 0.27 10.20
N GLY A 76 -0.77 0.27 10.87
CA GLY A 76 0.19 1.38 10.84
C GLY A 76 0.93 1.54 9.51
N LEU A 77 0.87 0.55 8.62
CA LEU A 77 1.53 0.57 7.31
C LEU A 77 0.59 0.99 6.18
N LEU A 78 -0.73 0.84 6.37
CA LEU A 78 -1.73 0.91 5.31
C LEU A 78 -1.66 2.22 4.50
N ILE A 79 -1.54 3.36 5.18
CA ILE A 79 -1.48 4.66 4.50
C ILE A 79 -0.25 4.75 3.60
N HIS A 80 0.90 4.31 4.09
CA HIS A 80 2.15 4.36 3.35
C HIS A 80 2.13 3.40 2.17
N ILE A 81 1.56 2.21 2.36
CA ILE A 81 1.32 1.23 1.30
C ILE A 81 0.44 1.86 0.20
N MET A 82 -0.67 2.48 0.57
CA MET A 82 -1.59 3.08 -0.39
C MET A 82 -1.03 4.31 -1.09
N ARG A 83 -0.32 5.18 -0.37
CA ARG A 83 0.41 6.34 -0.95
C ARG A 83 1.44 5.88 -1.98
N ARG A 84 2.23 4.85 -1.63
CA ARG A 84 3.19 4.26 -2.54
C ARG A 84 2.52 3.65 -3.77
N ALA A 85 1.42 2.91 -3.59
CA ALA A 85 0.71 2.32 -4.71
C ALA A 85 0.18 3.39 -5.68
N MET A 86 -0.44 4.45 -5.16
CA MET A 86 -0.89 5.58 -5.98
C MET A 86 0.27 6.28 -6.69
N GLN A 87 1.43 6.43 -6.03
CA GLN A 87 2.61 7.01 -6.65
C GLN A 87 3.15 6.14 -7.80
N GLU A 88 3.26 4.83 -7.60
CA GLU A 88 3.70 3.91 -8.66
C GLU A 88 2.72 3.92 -9.86
N ILE A 89 1.41 4.11 -9.63
CA ILE A 89 0.44 4.29 -10.72
C ILE A 89 0.66 5.63 -11.45
N ARG A 90 0.89 6.74 -10.72
CA ARG A 90 1.18 8.05 -11.32
C ARG A 90 2.42 8.03 -12.21
N GLU A 91 3.42 7.24 -11.83
CA GLU A 91 4.68 7.09 -12.56
C GLU A 91 4.60 6.07 -13.71
N CYS A 92 3.47 5.37 -13.89
CA CYS A 92 3.30 4.38 -14.94
C CYS A 92 3.22 5.04 -16.33
N THR A 93 4.20 4.74 -17.18
CA THR A 93 4.31 5.26 -18.56
C THR A 93 3.75 4.33 -19.63
N LEU A 94 3.21 3.17 -19.24
CA LEU A 94 2.70 2.15 -20.17
C LEU A 94 1.25 2.41 -20.62
N VAL A 95 0.57 3.37 -20.00
CA VAL A 95 -0.82 3.76 -20.27
C VAL A 95 -0.89 5.25 -20.62
N THR A 96 -1.98 5.68 -21.24
CA THR A 96 -2.21 7.11 -21.45
C THR A 96 -2.46 7.82 -20.12
N GLU A 97 -2.29 9.15 -20.10
CA GLU A 97 -2.64 9.98 -18.96
C GLU A 97 -4.11 9.82 -18.54
N GLU A 98 -5.03 9.83 -19.50
CA GLU A 98 -6.46 9.61 -19.26
C GLU A 98 -6.73 8.26 -18.58
N GLN A 99 -6.16 7.17 -19.11
CA GLN A 99 -6.32 5.82 -18.52
C GLN A 99 -5.72 5.74 -17.11
N ARG A 100 -4.58 6.39 -16.89
CA ARG A 100 -3.93 6.44 -15.58
C ARG A 100 -4.80 7.19 -14.57
N ASP A 101 -5.38 8.30 -14.98
CA ASP A 101 -6.26 9.12 -14.14
C ASP A 101 -7.55 8.39 -13.79
N GLU A 102 -8.16 7.65 -14.74
CA GLU A 102 -9.30 6.77 -14.46
C GLU A 102 -8.97 5.70 -13.41
N VAL A 103 -7.80 5.06 -13.51
CA VAL A 103 -7.36 4.06 -12.53
C VAL A 103 -7.09 4.70 -11.16
N LEU A 104 -6.46 5.88 -11.14
CA LEU A 104 -6.24 6.63 -9.90
C LEU A 104 -7.55 7.04 -9.24
N GLU A 105 -8.52 7.52 -10.02
CA GLU A 105 -9.83 7.91 -9.52
C GLU A 105 -10.58 6.70 -8.95
N ALA A 106 -10.59 5.57 -9.66
CA ALA A 106 -11.19 4.33 -9.17
C ALA A 106 -10.52 3.83 -7.88
N THR A 107 -9.19 3.92 -7.81
CA THR A 107 -8.40 3.55 -6.64
C THR A 107 -8.71 4.48 -5.46
N MET A 108 -8.76 5.79 -5.70
CA MET A 108 -9.06 6.79 -4.68
C MET A 108 -10.49 6.63 -4.16
N ARG A 109 -11.47 6.42 -5.04
CA ARG A 109 -12.87 6.15 -4.65
C ARG A 109 -12.96 4.94 -3.72
N ARG A 110 -12.24 3.87 -4.04
CA ARG A 110 -12.18 2.67 -3.19
C ARG A 110 -11.48 2.96 -1.86
N TRP A 111 -10.38 3.73 -1.89
CA TRP A 111 -9.67 4.16 -0.70
C TRP A 111 -10.55 4.97 0.24
N THR A 112 -11.23 6.02 -0.24
CA THR A 112 -12.15 6.84 0.56
C THR A 112 -13.24 6.00 1.23
N TRP A 113 -13.73 4.96 0.56
CA TRP A 113 -14.75 4.07 1.15
C TRP A 113 -14.20 3.22 2.31
N MET A 114 -12.95 2.75 2.21
CA MET A 114 -12.30 1.91 3.22
C MET A 114 -11.62 2.73 4.32
N HIS A 115 -11.17 3.94 4.01
CA HIS A 115 -10.43 4.81 4.92
C HIS A 115 -11.28 5.15 6.14
N ARG A 116 -10.62 5.21 7.31
CA ARG A 116 -11.20 5.50 8.60
C ARG A 116 -10.16 6.28 9.41
N PRO A 117 -10.59 7.14 10.34
CA PRO A 117 -9.71 7.89 11.24
C PRO A 117 -8.61 7.08 11.93
N ILE A 118 -8.89 5.81 12.24
CA ILE A 118 -7.92 4.92 12.88
C ILE A 118 -6.68 4.67 12.01
N HIS A 119 -6.82 4.66 10.68
CA HIS A 119 -5.69 4.50 9.76
C HIS A 119 -4.71 5.65 9.93
N GLU A 120 -5.21 6.90 9.97
CA GLU A 120 -4.36 8.10 10.13
C GLU A 120 -3.64 8.12 11.47
N PHE A 121 -4.34 7.70 12.52
CA PHE A 121 -3.74 7.61 13.85
C PHE A 121 -2.70 6.48 13.94
N ALA A 122 -2.94 5.33 13.30
CA ALA A 122 -1.99 4.22 13.24
C ALA A 122 -0.73 4.59 12.44
N GLY A 123 -0.89 5.25 11.29
CA GLY A 123 0.22 5.75 10.48
C GLY A 123 1.06 6.80 11.21
N LEU A 124 0.42 7.75 11.91
CA LEU A 124 1.09 8.71 12.80
C LEU A 124 1.92 7.99 13.87
N SER A 125 1.36 6.93 14.46
CA SER A 125 1.99 6.17 15.53
C SER A 125 3.16 5.31 15.04
N HIS A 126 3.32 5.10 13.73
CA HIS A 126 4.36 4.23 13.19
C HIS A 126 5.73 4.96 13.07
N PRO A 127 6.79 4.52 13.78
CA PRO A 127 8.07 5.26 13.88
C PRO A 127 8.80 5.44 12.54
N ALA A 128 8.81 4.42 11.68
CA ALA A 128 9.45 4.53 10.35
C ALA A 128 8.80 5.57 9.43
N PHE A 129 7.63 6.07 9.82
CA PHE A 129 6.66 6.76 8.98
C PHE A 129 6.20 8.08 9.59
N LYS A 130 6.88 8.51 10.65
CA LYS A 130 6.72 9.81 11.33
C LYS A 130 7.14 10.99 10.45
N SER A 131 6.68 11.06 9.20
CA SER A 131 7.23 11.98 8.19
C SER A 131 6.31 13.14 7.81
N THR A 132 5.24 13.39 8.57
CA THR A 132 4.39 14.59 8.38
C THR A 132 3.99 15.12 9.74
N ARG A 133 4.26 16.40 10.02
CA ARG A 133 3.77 17.02 11.25
C ARG A 133 2.25 16.89 11.29
N LEU A 134 1.69 16.90 12.50
CA LEU A 134 0.25 16.89 12.69
C LEU A 134 -0.48 17.93 11.82
N TYR A 135 0.17 19.06 11.54
CA TYR A 135 -0.43 20.25 10.96
C TYR A 135 -0.11 20.49 9.47
N ASP A 136 0.68 19.61 8.83
CA ASP A 136 1.08 19.83 7.43
C ASP A 136 -0.08 19.56 6.45
N ASP A 137 -1.11 18.85 6.90
CA ASP A 137 -2.29 18.50 6.11
C ASP A 137 -3.54 18.54 7.01
N VAL A 138 -4.45 19.47 6.72
CA VAL A 138 -5.66 19.74 7.50
C VAL A 138 -6.60 18.53 7.50
N GLU A 139 -6.65 17.78 6.39
CA GLU A 139 -7.51 16.60 6.27
C GLU A 139 -6.99 15.47 7.17
N LEU A 140 -5.68 15.21 7.15
CA LEU A 140 -5.05 14.21 8.05
C LEU A 140 -5.20 14.61 9.52
N LEU A 141 -5.08 15.91 9.83
CA LEU A 141 -5.28 16.40 11.19
C LEU A 141 -6.71 16.12 11.68
N SER A 142 -7.71 16.41 10.85
CA SER A 142 -9.12 16.17 11.15
C SER A 142 -9.38 14.71 11.51
N ASP A 143 -8.85 13.77 10.72
CA ASP A 143 -9.01 12.34 10.96
C ASP A 143 -8.31 11.87 12.23
N ARG A 144 -7.08 12.33 12.49
CA ARG A 144 -6.35 12.00 13.73
C ARG A 144 -7.10 12.47 14.97
N LEU A 145 -7.65 13.69 14.94
CA LEU A 145 -8.47 14.26 16.02
C LEU A 145 -9.81 13.53 16.15
N GLN A 146 -10.44 13.13 15.03
CA GLN A 146 -11.68 12.37 15.04
C GLN A 146 -11.50 11.00 15.70
N TYR A 147 -10.39 10.30 15.45
CA TYR A 147 -10.09 9.07 16.17
C TYR A 147 -9.90 9.32 17.66
N MET A 148 -9.02 10.27 18.01
CA MET A 148 -8.71 10.62 19.40
C MET A 148 -9.98 10.96 20.20
N SER A 149 -10.84 11.83 19.68
CA SER A 149 -12.08 12.25 20.35
C SER A 149 -13.05 11.09 20.65
N ARG A 150 -12.99 10.00 19.89
CA ARG A 150 -13.85 8.82 20.08
C ARG A 150 -13.30 7.83 21.09
N VAL A 151 -11.98 7.67 21.17
CA VAL A 151 -11.34 6.58 21.95
C VAL A 151 -10.59 7.05 23.19
N VAL A 152 -10.24 8.32 23.27
CA VAL A 152 -9.45 8.89 24.37
C VAL A 152 -10.37 9.67 25.30
N PRO A 153 -10.34 9.42 26.63
CA PRO A 153 -11.09 10.22 27.60
C PRO A 153 -10.79 11.71 27.46
N THR A 154 -11.82 12.55 27.53
CA THR A 154 -11.70 14.00 27.32
C THR A 154 -10.64 14.67 28.18
N HIS A 155 -10.48 14.23 29.43
CA HIS A 155 -9.47 14.79 30.35
C HIS A 155 -8.01 14.48 29.92
N LEU A 156 -7.79 13.53 29.02
CA LEU A 156 -6.48 13.18 28.46
C LEU A 156 -6.23 13.80 27.08
N HIS A 157 -7.18 14.53 26.49
CA HIS A 157 -7.01 15.08 25.13
C HIS A 157 -5.82 16.03 25.02
N ASN A 158 -5.65 16.95 25.98
CA ASN A 158 -4.53 17.89 25.95
C ASN A 158 -3.18 17.19 26.15
N ASP A 159 -3.11 16.25 27.10
CA ASP A 159 -1.92 15.44 27.36
C ASP A 159 -1.53 14.61 26.13
N MET A 160 -2.51 14.00 25.45
CA MET A 160 -2.28 13.27 24.21
C MET A 160 -1.73 14.16 23.09
N LEU A 161 -2.31 15.36 22.90
CA LEU A 161 -1.81 16.31 21.90
C LEU A 161 -0.39 16.78 22.20
N GLU A 162 -0.09 17.07 23.46
CA GLU A 162 1.26 17.42 23.91
C GLU A 162 2.26 16.30 23.63
N GLN A 163 1.92 15.05 24.02
CA GLN A 163 2.76 13.89 23.78
C GLN A 163 2.97 13.61 22.30
N ILE A 164 1.94 13.76 21.45
CA ILE A 164 2.12 13.63 19.99
C ILE A 164 3.09 14.71 19.49
N ASN A 165 2.93 15.97 19.89
CA ASN A 165 3.83 17.04 19.48
C ASN A 165 5.28 16.76 19.92
N CYS A 166 5.49 16.34 21.17
CA CYS A 166 6.82 15.95 21.65
C CYS A 166 7.40 14.77 20.87
N TYR A 167 6.61 13.73 20.59
CA TYR A 167 7.03 12.59 19.78
C TYR A 167 7.42 13.01 18.35
N MET A 168 6.61 13.83 17.69
CA MET A 168 6.86 14.32 16.33
C MET A 168 8.09 15.24 16.25
N ASP A 169 8.34 16.02 17.30
CA ASP A 169 9.51 16.89 17.40
C ASP A 169 10.76 16.16 17.95
N GLU A 170 10.68 14.87 18.25
CA GLU A 170 11.76 14.07 18.85
C GLU A 170 12.24 14.64 20.20
N ARG A 171 11.30 15.10 21.04
CA ARG A 171 11.57 15.70 22.36
C ARG A 171 10.81 15.00 23.48
N GLY A 172 11.19 15.30 24.72
CA GLY A 172 10.45 14.87 25.91
C GLY A 172 10.68 13.41 26.33
N ASN A 173 11.51 12.65 25.60
CA ASN A 173 11.86 11.28 25.97
C ASN A 173 13.39 11.06 25.93
N PRO A 174 14.03 10.75 27.08
CA PRO A 174 15.46 10.47 27.15
C PRO A 174 15.92 9.33 26.23
N SER A 175 15.02 8.40 25.87
CA SER A 175 15.36 7.27 25.01
C SER A 175 15.74 7.69 23.59
N PHE A 176 15.35 8.90 23.17
CA PHE A 176 15.69 9.44 21.84
C PHE A 176 17.17 9.77 21.69
N LEU A 177 17.93 9.82 22.80
CA LEU A 177 19.37 9.99 22.78
C LEU A 177 20.12 8.71 22.38
N PHE A 178 19.48 7.54 22.42
CA PHE A 178 20.10 6.29 22.00
C PHE A 178 20.13 6.22 20.47
N PRO A 179 21.30 5.96 19.84
CA PRO A 179 21.40 5.85 18.37
C PRO A 179 20.46 4.80 17.78
N THR A 180 20.19 3.73 18.54
CA THR A 180 19.30 2.64 18.13
C THR A 180 17.82 3.04 18.08
N CYS A 181 17.44 4.12 18.76
CA CYS A 181 16.04 4.59 18.74
C CYS A 181 15.57 4.90 17.32
N TRP A 182 16.42 5.51 16.49
CA TRP A 182 16.06 5.95 15.15
C TRP A 182 16.69 5.12 14.04
N ASP A 183 17.24 3.95 14.36
CA ASP A 183 17.73 3.04 13.34
C ASP A 183 16.56 2.34 12.62
N ARG A 184 16.84 1.90 11.39
CA ARG A 184 15.82 1.28 10.53
C ARG A 184 15.30 -0.03 11.13
N GLU A 185 16.16 -0.84 11.76
CA GLU A 185 15.78 -2.15 12.30
C GLU A 185 14.76 -2.04 13.45
N SER A 186 14.88 -1.01 14.26
CA SER A 186 13.97 -0.71 15.36
C SER A 186 12.68 -0.10 14.84
N MET A 187 12.78 0.91 13.96
CA MET A 187 11.60 1.66 13.49
C MET A 187 10.62 0.84 12.63
N VAL A 188 11.09 -0.21 11.93
CA VAL A 188 10.22 -1.12 11.16
C VAL A 188 9.44 -2.11 12.04
N LYS A 189 9.74 -2.16 13.34
CA LYS A 189 9.05 -3.00 14.32
C LYS A 189 8.30 -2.08 15.31
N PRO A 190 7.13 -1.55 14.94
CA PRO A 190 6.50 -0.44 15.67
C PRO A 190 6.19 -0.79 17.13
N LEU A 191 5.71 -2.01 17.42
CA LEU A 191 5.44 -2.45 18.80
C LEU A 191 6.72 -2.52 19.64
N PHE A 192 7.77 -3.13 19.09
CA PHE A 192 9.08 -3.19 19.74
C PHE A 192 9.63 -1.79 20.01
N TRP A 193 9.51 -0.89 19.02
CA TRP A 193 9.97 0.48 19.15
C TRP A 193 9.25 1.21 20.29
N TRP A 194 7.92 1.14 20.34
CA TRP A 194 7.15 1.79 21.42
C TRP A 194 7.53 1.23 22.78
N GLN A 195 7.66 -0.09 22.91
CA GLN A 195 8.04 -0.75 24.17
C GLN A 195 9.42 -0.33 24.70
N ASN A 196 10.38 -0.05 23.82
CA ASN A 196 11.75 0.28 24.21
C ASN A 196 12.03 1.79 24.27
N PHE A 197 11.35 2.57 23.42
CA PHE A 197 11.66 3.99 23.19
C PHE A 197 10.47 4.93 23.35
N GLY A 198 9.27 4.43 23.66
CA GLY A 198 8.05 5.25 23.76
C GLY A 198 7.54 5.50 25.19
N PHE A 199 8.20 4.94 26.21
CA PHE A 199 7.68 4.85 27.58
C PHE A 199 7.42 6.20 28.27
N ALA A 200 8.07 7.29 27.84
CA ALA A 200 7.84 8.61 28.43
C ALA A 200 6.49 9.23 28.03
N PHE A 201 5.86 8.73 26.96
CA PHE A 201 4.58 9.24 26.46
C PHE A 201 3.43 8.32 26.90
N THR A 202 3.07 8.31 28.18
CA THR A 202 2.19 7.29 28.77
C THR A 202 0.84 7.13 28.06
N THR A 203 0.21 8.24 27.67
CA THR A 203 -1.09 8.24 27.00
C THR A 203 -0.93 7.79 25.56
N LEU A 204 -0.04 8.45 24.80
CA LEU A 204 0.22 8.11 23.40
C LEU A 204 0.71 6.67 23.26
N PHE A 205 1.62 6.20 24.11
CA PHE A 205 2.11 4.83 24.17
C PHE A 205 0.97 3.82 24.25
N THR A 206 0.00 4.05 25.16
CA THR A 206 -1.14 3.15 25.35
C THR A 206 -1.98 3.03 24.07
N TYR A 207 -2.29 4.15 23.43
CA TYR A 207 -3.10 4.16 22.22
C TYR A 207 -2.33 3.71 20.98
N ALA A 208 -1.04 4.01 20.89
CA ALA A 208 -0.15 3.57 19.83
C ALA A 208 -0.03 2.04 19.83
N LEU A 209 0.25 1.42 20.99
CA LEU A 209 0.28 -0.05 21.08
C LEU A 209 -1.06 -0.67 20.70
N LYS A 210 -2.18 -0.05 21.09
CA LYS A 210 -3.51 -0.54 20.76
C LYS A 210 -3.76 -0.57 19.25
N VAL A 211 -3.45 0.51 18.53
CA VAL A 211 -3.69 0.57 17.07
C VAL A 211 -2.65 -0.19 16.26
N LEU A 212 -1.38 -0.17 16.68
CA LEU A 212 -0.28 -0.84 15.99
C LEU A 212 -0.24 -2.34 16.24
N SER A 213 -1.12 -2.88 17.08
CA SER A 213 -1.30 -4.33 17.24
C SER A 213 -2.49 -4.88 16.45
N GLN A 214 -3.20 -4.02 15.72
CA GLN A 214 -4.35 -4.44 14.91
C GLN A 214 -3.92 -4.78 13.48
N ASP A 215 -4.65 -5.74 12.93
CA ASP A 215 -4.63 -6.06 11.50
C ASP A 215 -5.62 -5.15 10.75
N CYS A 216 -5.48 -5.06 9.42
CA CYS A 216 -6.39 -4.31 8.53
C CYS A 216 -7.63 -5.11 8.11
#